data_AF-M7ZD13-F1
#
_entry.id   AF-M7ZD13-F1
#
_cell.length_a   1.000
_cell.length_b   1.000
_cell.length_c   1.000
_cell.angle_alpha   90.00
_cell.angle_beta   90.00
_cell.angle_gamma   90.00
#
_symmetry.space_group_name_H-M   'P 1'
#
loop_
_entity.id
_entity.type
_entity.pdbx_description
1 polymer ?
#
loop_
_entity_poly.entity_id
_entity_poly.type
_entity_poly.pdbx_seq_one_letter_code
_entity_poly.pdbx_strand_id
1 'polypeptide(L)'
;MAEREFLPVKVILIGSEAERAIMRIHVRFYDYPDCTAFIEDAWGRWTAAYPGSEIHLGLTASEKASCYLHPKALWEITMPIVQKAANYGGVMLWDRYYDVVNVQDHYSSYIKNWA
;
A
#
# COMPACT_ATOMS: atom_id res chain seq x y z
N MET A 1 -7.27 15.37 7.32
CA MET A 1 -7.14 14.07 6.63
C MET A 1 -8.40 13.92 5.80
N ALA A 2 -8.29 13.90 4.47
CA ALA A 2 -9.43 13.68 3.58
C ALA A 2 -9.38 12.22 3.09
N GLU A 3 -10.49 11.50 3.21
CA GLU A 3 -10.64 10.11 2.75
C GLU A 3 -11.41 10.13 1.41
N ARG A 4 -10.85 9.50 0.38
CA ARG A 4 -11.52 9.30 -0.92
C ARG A 4 -11.53 7.81 -1.24
N GLU A 5 -12.68 7.29 -1.67
CA GLU A 5 -12.86 5.88 -1.97
C GLU A 5 -12.96 5.66 -3.48
N PHE A 6 -12.06 4.83 -4.01
CA PHE A 6 -12.34 4.00 -5.17
C PHE A 6 -12.50 2.58 -4.59
N LEU A 7 -13.62 1.90 -4.87
CA LEU A 7 -13.98 0.55 -4.41
C LEU A 7 -12.77 -0.41 -4.18
N PRO A 8 -12.87 -1.40 -3.27
CA PRO A 8 -13.04 -1.28 -1.82
C PRO A 8 -11.68 -0.92 -1.18
N VAL A 9 -11.13 0.26 -1.48
CA VAL A 9 -9.78 0.62 -1.04
C VAL A 9 -9.79 2.03 -0.46
N LYS A 10 -9.56 2.13 0.84
CA LYS A 10 -9.45 3.39 1.57
C LYS A 10 -8.06 3.98 1.45
N VAL A 11 -8.00 5.29 1.42
CA VAL A 11 -6.76 6.04 1.23
C VAL A 11 -6.51 7.00 2.36
N ILE A 12 -5.24 7.05 2.76
CA ILE A 12 -4.71 8.09 3.63
C ILE A 12 -3.94 9.06 2.74
N LEU A 13 -4.49 10.25 2.57
CA LEU A 13 -3.81 11.36 1.90
C LEU A 13 -2.88 12.05 2.90
N ILE A 14 -1.58 12.10 2.58
CA ILE A 14 -0.58 12.82 3.37
C ILE A 14 -0.08 14.00 2.52
N GLY A 15 -0.55 15.20 2.86
CA GLY A 15 -0.24 16.46 2.18
C GLY A 15 -1.03 17.63 2.78
N SER A 16 -0.60 18.87 2.52
CA SER A 16 -1.34 20.07 2.95
C SER A 16 -2.41 20.42 1.91
N GLU A 17 -3.62 20.78 2.33
CA GLU A 17 -4.66 21.28 1.39
C GLU A 17 -4.36 22.72 0.90
N ALA A 18 -3.45 23.44 1.57
CA ALA A 18 -3.13 24.83 1.28
C ALA A 18 -2.28 25.01 0.00
N GLU A 19 -1.56 23.97 -0.40
CA GLU A 19 -0.94 23.83 -1.71
C GLU A 19 -1.63 22.64 -2.38
N ARG A 20 -2.25 22.80 -3.54
CA ARG A 20 -2.95 21.73 -4.29
C ARG A 20 -2.08 20.51 -4.68
N ALA A 21 -0.90 20.33 -4.10
CA ALA A 21 0.03 19.23 -4.34
C ALA A 21 -0.11 18.16 -3.23
N ILE A 22 -0.95 17.15 -3.46
CA ILE A 22 -0.83 15.91 -2.71
C ILE A 22 0.48 15.25 -3.14
N MET A 23 1.49 15.27 -2.27
CA MET A 23 2.80 14.68 -2.59
C MET A 23 2.76 13.16 -2.53
N ARG A 24 2.09 12.60 -1.49
CA ARG A 24 2.10 11.17 -1.21
C ARG A 24 0.70 10.65 -0.90
N ILE A 25 0.38 9.51 -1.49
CA ILE A 25 -0.88 8.80 -1.31
C ILE A 25 -0.57 7.41 -0.80
N HIS A 26 -1.10 7.02 0.36
CA HIS A 26 -0.96 5.67 0.90
C HIS A 26 -2.26 4.90 0.73
N VAL A 27 -2.24 3.90 -0.13
CA VAL A 27 -3.42 3.15 -0.54
C VAL A 27 -3.52 1.87 0.28
N ARG A 28 -4.54 1.71 1.13
CA ARG A 28 -4.64 0.58 2.06
C ARG A 28 -5.21 -0.67 1.39
N PHE A 29 -4.37 -1.68 1.14
CA PHE A 29 -4.78 -2.98 0.58
C PHE A 29 -5.00 -4.06 1.67
N TYR A 30 -5.50 -3.65 2.84
CA TYR A 30 -5.78 -4.53 3.97
C TYR A 30 -7.06 -4.10 4.69
N ASP A 31 -7.62 -4.98 5.54
CA ASP A 31 -8.90 -4.77 6.25
C ASP A 31 -10.16 -4.76 5.34
N TYR A 32 -10.12 -5.50 4.24
CA TYR A 32 -11.27 -5.69 3.34
C TYR A 32 -11.72 -7.15 3.26
N PRO A 33 -13.01 -7.41 3.00
CA PRO A 33 -13.51 -8.78 2.81
C PRO A 33 -12.95 -9.45 1.54
N ASP A 34 -12.67 -8.67 0.48
CA ASP A 34 -12.17 -9.18 -0.81
C ASP A 34 -10.67 -8.86 -0.99
N CYS A 35 -9.82 -9.78 -0.55
CA CYS A 35 -8.41 -9.49 -0.25
C CYS A 35 -7.41 -9.50 -1.39
N THR A 36 -7.82 -9.82 -2.62
CA THR A 36 -6.88 -9.98 -3.75
C THR A 36 -7.55 -9.78 -5.10
N ALA A 37 -8.87 -9.69 -5.14
CA ALA A 37 -9.58 -9.39 -6.36
C ALA A 37 -9.23 -7.94 -6.73
N PHE A 38 -8.38 -7.79 -7.76
CA PHE A 38 -8.12 -6.55 -8.48
C PHE A 38 -7.02 -5.62 -7.92
N ILE A 39 -5.92 -6.14 -7.36
CA ILE A 39 -4.75 -5.26 -7.08
C ILE A 39 -4.28 -4.54 -8.34
N GLU A 40 -4.27 -5.21 -9.49
CA GLU A 40 -3.89 -4.61 -10.78
C GLU A 40 -4.86 -3.48 -11.19
N ASP A 41 -6.18 -3.73 -11.21
CA ASP A 41 -7.14 -2.69 -11.62
C ASP A 41 -7.21 -1.53 -10.61
N ALA A 42 -7.20 -1.83 -9.31
CA ALA A 42 -7.23 -0.82 -8.26
C ALA A 42 -5.97 0.04 -8.29
N TRP A 43 -4.80 -0.58 -8.40
CA TRP A 43 -3.52 0.11 -8.53
C TRP A 43 -3.46 0.97 -9.80
N GLY A 44 -3.93 0.43 -10.93
CA GLY A 44 -4.02 1.17 -12.20
C GLY A 44 -4.91 2.41 -12.10
N ARG A 45 -6.06 2.32 -11.41
CA ARG A 45 -6.94 3.48 -11.17
C ARG A 45 -6.28 4.54 -10.30
N TRP A 46 -5.62 4.16 -9.20
CA TRP A 46 -4.95 5.12 -8.32
C TRP A 46 -3.80 5.85 -9.01
N THR A 47 -2.96 5.10 -9.71
CA THR A 47 -1.79 5.65 -10.40
C THR A 47 -2.17 6.54 -11.58
N ALA A 48 -3.23 6.21 -12.33
CA ALA A 48 -3.76 7.03 -13.40
C ALA A 48 -4.52 8.28 -12.91
N ALA A 49 -5.21 8.21 -11.78
CA ALA A 49 -5.96 9.34 -11.23
C ALA A 49 -5.06 10.43 -10.63
N TYR A 50 -3.86 10.06 -10.17
CA TYR A 50 -2.91 10.97 -9.51
C TYR A 50 -1.49 10.86 -10.10
N PRO A 51 -1.31 11.21 -11.39
CA PRO A 51 -0.03 11.05 -12.07
C PRO A 51 1.10 11.92 -11.50
N GLY A 52 0.77 12.98 -10.75
CA GLY A 52 1.74 13.88 -10.10
C GLY A 52 2.06 13.56 -8.64
N SER A 53 1.55 12.45 -8.09
CA SER A 53 1.72 12.06 -6.70
C SER A 53 2.46 10.73 -6.58
N GLU A 54 3.31 10.59 -5.57
CA GLU A 54 3.91 9.30 -5.20
C GLU A 54 2.84 8.40 -4.56
N ILE A 55 2.55 7.27 -5.19
CA ILE A 55 1.56 6.31 -4.72
C ILE A 55 2.28 5.17 -4.00
N HIS A 56 1.94 4.96 -2.73
CA HIS A 56 2.52 3.93 -1.89
C HIS A 56 1.53 2.79 -1.67
N LEU A 57 2.02 1.56 -1.78
CA LEU A 57 1.28 0.34 -1.46
C LEU A 57 1.16 0.20 0.06
N GLY A 58 -0.04 0.33 0.61
CA GLY A 58 -0.33 0.15 2.03
C GLY A 58 -0.57 -1.31 2.37
N LEU A 59 0.28 -1.88 3.23
CA LEU A 59 0.24 -3.26 3.69
C LEU A 59 0.06 -3.35 5.19
N THR A 60 -0.47 -4.47 5.66
CA THR A 60 -0.53 -4.81 7.08
C THR A 60 0.64 -5.69 7.49
N ALA A 61 1.27 -5.40 8.63
CA ALA A 61 2.30 -6.24 9.25
C ALA A 61 1.70 -7.37 10.10
N SER A 62 0.38 -7.37 10.34
CA SER A 62 -0.30 -8.37 11.14
C SER A 62 -0.74 -9.55 10.30
N GLU A 63 -0.19 -10.75 10.55
CA GLU A 63 -0.62 -12.00 9.90
C GLU A 63 -2.10 -12.34 10.14
N LYS A 64 -2.69 -11.79 11.21
CA LYS A 64 -4.10 -12.01 11.58
C LYS A 64 -5.05 -11.04 10.89
N ALA A 65 -4.54 -9.97 10.27
CA ALA A 65 -5.37 -9.02 9.56
C ALA A 65 -5.84 -9.63 8.23
N SER A 66 -7.08 -9.32 7.85
CA SER A 66 -7.56 -9.65 6.51
C SER A 66 -6.66 -9.00 5.46
N CYS A 67 -6.35 -9.78 4.43
CA CYS A 67 -5.52 -9.39 3.30
C CYS A 67 -4.05 -9.15 3.66
N TYR A 68 -3.57 -9.79 4.72
CA TYR A 68 -2.14 -9.96 4.91
C TYR A 68 -1.52 -10.66 3.69
N LEU A 69 -0.50 -10.02 3.10
CA LEU A 69 0.27 -10.60 2.00
C LEU A 69 1.55 -11.21 2.55
N HIS A 70 1.71 -12.52 2.38
CA HIS A 70 2.96 -13.19 2.73
C HIS A 70 4.12 -12.61 1.87
N PRO A 71 5.34 -12.37 2.43
CA PRO A 71 6.43 -11.71 1.71
C PRO A 71 6.77 -12.34 0.36
N LYS A 72 6.70 -13.67 0.26
CA LYS A 72 6.87 -14.40 -1.00
C LYS A 72 5.83 -14.01 -2.06
N ALA A 73 4.56 -13.98 -1.71
CA ALA A 73 3.47 -13.62 -2.63
C ALA A 73 3.54 -12.13 -3.02
N LEU A 74 3.93 -11.27 -2.08
CA LEU A 74 4.21 -9.87 -2.34
C LEU A 74 5.28 -9.73 -3.42
N TRP A 75 6.43 -10.40 -3.26
CA TRP A 75 7.54 -10.36 -4.23
C TRP A 75 7.18 -10.93 -5.60
N GLU A 76 6.56 -12.12 -5.65
CA GLU A 76 6.34 -12.84 -6.91
C GLU A 76 5.17 -12.26 -7.73
N ILE A 77 4.14 -11.72 -7.06
CA ILE A 77 2.88 -11.35 -7.72
C ILE A 77 2.67 -9.84 -7.68
N THR A 78 2.79 -9.23 -6.50
CA THR A 78 2.35 -7.85 -6.28
C THR A 78 3.40 -6.82 -6.71
N MET A 79 4.67 -7.00 -6.32
CA MET A 79 5.74 -6.06 -6.66
C MET A 79 5.89 -5.84 -8.18
N PRO A 80 5.86 -6.88 -9.04
CA PRO A 80 5.93 -6.71 -10.50
C PRO A 80 4.74 -5.97 -11.10
N ILE A 81 3.59 -5.92 -10.41
CA ILE A 81 2.42 -5.16 -10.85
C ILE A 81 2.58 -3.70 -10.44
N VAL A 82 2.87 -3.44 -9.17
CA VAL A 82 2.85 -2.07 -8.63
C VAL A 82 4.01 -1.22 -9.13
N GLN A 83 5.19 -1.81 -9.31
CA GLN A 83 6.40 -1.13 -9.78
C GLN A 83 6.38 -0.78 -11.28
N LYS A 84 5.39 -1.26 -12.05
CA LYS A 84 5.19 -0.82 -13.45
C LYS A 84 4.74 0.63 -13.54
N ALA A 85 4.12 1.17 -12.50
CA ALA A 85 3.64 2.54 -12.48
C ALA A 85 4.80 3.52 -12.26
N ALA A 86 4.93 4.52 -13.13
CA ALA A 86 6.00 5.52 -13.05
C ALA A 86 5.97 6.36 -11.76
N ASN A 87 4.83 6.40 -11.08
CA ASN A 87 4.62 7.12 -9.82
C ASN A 87 4.50 6.19 -8.61
N TYR A 88 5.00 4.95 -8.69
CA TYR A 88 5.20 4.10 -7.51
C TYR A 88 6.20 4.77 -6.57
N GLY A 89 5.77 5.04 -5.33
CA GLY A 89 6.55 5.73 -4.30
C GLY A 89 7.16 4.82 -3.23
N GLY A 90 6.72 3.57 -3.14
CA GLY A 90 7.20 2.60 -2.14
C GLY A 90 6.07 1.88 -1.40
N VAL A 91 6.40 1.34 -0.23
CA VAL A 91 5.46 0.63 0.65
C VAL A 91 5.19 1.44 1.92
N MET A 92 3.93 1.49 2.34
CA MET A 92 3.52 1.96 3.66
C MET A 92 3.10 0.77 4.50
N LEU A 93 3.70 0.60 5.67
CA LEU A 93 3.44 -0.53 6.55
C LEU A 93 2.61 -0.11 7.75
N TRP A 94 1.44 -0.74 7.90
CA TRP A 94 0.59 -0.63 9.06
C TRP A 94 0.70 -1.89 9.93
N ASP A 95 1.23 -1.85 11.14
CA ASP A 95 1.78 -0.71 11.84
C ASP A 95 3.08 -1.11 12.54
N ARG A 96 3.67 -0.15 13.25
CA ARG A 96 4.92 -0.35 13.98
C ARG A 96 4.78 -1.41 15.07
N TYR A 97 3.62 -1.53 15.70
CA TYR A 97 3.41 -2.51 16.76
C TYR A 97 3.55 -3.92 16.17
N TYR A 98 2.78 -4.23 15.13
CA TYR A 98 2.81 -5.56 14.50
C TYR A 98 4.14 -5.87 13.80
N ASP A 99 4.83 -4.87 13.25
CA ASP A 99 6.16 -5.05 12.67
C ASP A 99 7.22 -5.46 13.70
N VAL A 100 7.09 -5.00 14.96
CA VAL A 100 8.09 -5.26 16.02
C VAL A 100 7.76 -6.48 16.87
N VAL A 101 6.49 -6.75 17.15
CA VAL A 101 6.09 -7.85 18.05
C VAL A 101 6.19 -9.24 17.41
N ASN A 102 6.32 -9.33 16.09
CA ASN A 102 6.66 -10.58 15.41
C ASN A 102 8.17 -10.86 15.59
N VAL A 103 8.49 -11.75 16.53
CA VAL A 103 9.84 -11.93 17.11
C VAL A 103 10.80 -12.73 16.20
N GLN A 104 10.29 -13.46 15.20
CA GLN A 104 11.16 -14.29 14.33
C GLN A 104 11.89 -13.47 13.27
N ASP A 105 11.15 -12.67 12.49
CA ASP A 105 11.67 -11.79 11.44
C ASP A 105 10.64 -10.67 11.21
N HIS A 106 11.04 -9.40 11.44
CA HIS A 106 10.17 -8.24 11.25
C HIS A 106 9.65 -8.19 9.81
N TYR A 107 8.36 -7.88 9.57
CA TYR A 107 7.81 -7.85 8.21
C TYR A 107 8.60 -6.87 7.31
N SER A 108 8.97 -5.71 7.87
CA SER A 108 9.84 -4.72 7.24
C SER A 108 11.20 -5.27 6.81
N SER A 109 11.75 -6.29 7.48
CA SER A 109 13.05 -6.87 7.14
C SER A 109 13.06 -7.52 5.76
N TYR A 110 11.93 -8.09 5.33
CA TYR A 110 11.77 -8.69 4.01
C TYR A 110 11.55 -7.64 2.92
N ILE A 111 10.77 -6.59 3.22
CA ILE A 111 10.25 -5.67 2.20
C ILE A 111 11.07 -4.38 2.03
N LYS A 112 12.02 -4.09 2.94
CA LYS A 112 12.82 -2.84 2.92
C LYS A 112 13.61 -2.59 1.63
N ASN A 113 13.89 -3.65 0.86
CA ASN A 113 14.63 -3.56 -0.40
C ASN A 113 13.70 -3.48 -1.64
N TRP A 114 12.38 -3.52 -1.43
CA TRP A 114 11.36 -3.48 -2.49
C TRP A 114 10.59 -2.15 -2.48
N ALA A 115 10.77 -1.36 -1.42
CA ALA A 115 10.25 -0.02 -1.25
C ALA A 115 11.16 1.01 -1.93
#